data_AF-A0A3S9F2P6-F1
#
_entry.id   AF-A0A3S9F2P6-F1
#
_cell.length_a   1.000
_cell.length_b   1.000
_cell.length_c   1.000
_cell.angle_alpha   90.00
_cell.angle_beta   90.00
_cell.angle_gamma   90.00
#
_symmetry.space_group_name_H-M   'P 1'
#
loop_
_entity.id
_entity.type
_entity.pdbx_description
1 polymer ?
#
loop_
_entity_poly.entity_id
_entity_poly.type
_entity_poly.pdbx_seq_one_letter_code
_entity_poly.pdbx_strand_id
1 'polypeptide(L)'
;MKYEWADNPHLFIPVTACVVVLALSFAAMFISLASIILRTDFYGSIDEQNLPWGGRMGNRDSRLHAQFWSPRFQMARRTIAYGAIVFFGTFGVMALILIVFGHPS
;
A
#
# COMPACT_ATOMS: atom_id res chain seq x y z
N MET A 1 23.44 -7.83 22.26
CA MET A 1 22.24 -8.69 22.22
C MET A 1 22.18 -9.30 20.84
N LYS A 2 22.48 -10.58 20.73
CA LYS A 2 22.22 -11.35 19.50
C LYS A 2 20.87 -12.03 19.71
N TYR A 3 20.09 -12.14 18.64
CA TYR A 3 18.79 -12.79 18.70
C TYR A 3 18.95 -14.22 18.18
N GLU A 4 18.34 -15.21 18.85
CA GLU A 4 18.45 -16.63 18.47
C GLU A 4 18.09 -16.90 17.00
N TRP A 5 17.15 -16.14 16.42
CA TRP A 5 16.78 -16.28 15.02
C TRP A 5 17.91 -15.89 14.04
N ALA A 6 18.85 -15.03 14.45
CA ALA A 6 19.94 -14.56 13.59
C ALA A 6 21.08 -15.59 13.45
N ASP A 7 21.28 -16.43 14.48
CA ASP A 7 22.30 -17.48 14.48
C ASP A 7 21.77 -18.83 13.95
N ASN A 8 20.45 -18.96 13.78
CA ASN A 8 19.78 -20.14 13.24
C ASN A 8 19.44 -19.96 11.74
N PRO A 9 20.10 -20.66 10.80
CA PRO A 9 19.86 -20.49 9.37
C PRO A 9 18.42 -20.86 8.96
N HIS A 10 17.77 -21.76 9.70
CA HIS A 10 16.36 -22.13 9.51
C HIS A 10 15.37 -20.99 9.84
N LEU A 11 15.78 -20.01 10.65
CA LEU A 11 14.96 -18.86 11.04
C LEU A 11 15.40 -17.58 10.31
N PHE A 12 16.69 -17.45 9.97
CA PHE A 12 17.21 -16.32 9.21
C PHE A 12 16.61 -16.21 7.80
N ILE A 13 16.52 -17.33 7.07
CA ILE A 13 15.95 -17.38 5.71
C ILE A 13 14.48 -16.91 5.69
N PRO A 14 13.56 -17.44 6.52
CA PRO A 14 12.17 -16.99 6.49
C PRO A 14 11.99 -15.54 6.96
N VAL A 15 12.77 -15.07 7.95
CA VAL A 15 12.70 -13.66 8.39
C VAL A 15 13.15 -12.72 7.27
N THR A 16 14.28 -13.00 6.63
CA THR A 16 14.77 -12.19 5.51
C THR A 16 13.82 -12.21 4.32
N ALA A 17 13.22 -13.37 3.99
CA ALA A 17 12.18 -13.47 2.98
C ALA A 17 10.96 -12.59 3.31
N CYS A 18 10.49 -12.60 4.57
CA CYS A 18 9.39 -11.74 5.00
C CYS A 18 9.72 -10.25 4.82
N VAL A 19 10.93 -9.83 5.19
CA VAL A 19 11.37 -8.43 5.03
C VAL A 19 11.38 -8.02 3.55
N VAL A 20 11.92 -8.87 2.67
CA VAL A 20 11.94 -8.59 1.22
C VAL A 20 10.51 -8.49 0.67
N VAL A 21 9.62 -9.42 1.04
CA VAL A 21 8.24 -9.40 0.58
C VAL A 21 7.49 -8.17 1.11
N LEU A 22 7.72 -7.76 2.35
CA LEU A 22 7.16 -6.53 2.93
C LEU A 22 7.59 -5.29 2.12
N ALA A 23 8.89 -5.17 1.84
CA ALA A 23 9.43 -4.05 1.08
C ALA A 23 8.85 -3.99 -0.35
N LEU A 24 8.80 -5.13 -1.04
CA LEU A 24 8.26 -5.21 -2.40
C LEU A 24 6.75 -4.93 -2.43
N SER A 25 5.99 -5.46 -1.47
CA SER A 25 4.55 -5.21 -1.35
C SER A 25 4.27 -3.74 -1.09
N PHE A 26 5.04 -3.11 -0.19
CA PHE A 26 4.94 -1.68 0.08
C PHE A 26 5.26 -0.84 -1.16
N ALA A 27 6.36 -1.14 -1.86
CA ALA A 27 6.73 -0.46 -3.09
C ALA A 27 5.66 -0.59 -4.18
N ALA A 28 5.10 -1.78 -4.38
CA ALA A 28 4.02 -2.02 -5.34
C ALA A 28 2.76 -1.22 -5.02
N MET A 29 2.36 -1.16 -3.74
CA MET A 29 1.24 -0.32 -3.29
C MET A 29 1.52 1.16 -3.53
N PHE A 30 2.73 1.64 -3.18
CA PHE A 30 3.12 3.03 -3.34
C PHE A 30 3.14 3.47 -4.80
N ILE A 31 3.75 2.67 -5.68
CA ILE A 31 3.78 2.94 -7.12
C ILE A 31 2.36 2.95 -7.70
N SER A 32 1.52 2.00 -7.29
CA SER A 32 0.13 1.94 -7.73
C SER A 32 -0.66 3.18 -7.30
N LEU A 33 -0.49 3.62 -6.05
CA LEU A 33 -1.11 4.83 -5.54
C LEU A 33 -0.62 6.09 -6.27
N ALA A 34 0.69 6.23 -6.46
CA ALA A 34 1.28 7.33 -7.22
C ALA A 34 0.76 7.34 -8.67
N SER A 35 0.58 6.17 -9.29
CA SER A 35 0.03 6.06 -10.64
C SER A 35 -1.41 6.59 -10.74
N ILE A 36 -2.21 6.40 -9.68
CA ILE A 36 -3.58 6.92 -9.61
C ILE A 36 -3.50 8.44 -9.49
N ILE A 37 -2.74 8.95 -8.52
CA ILE A 37 -2.60 10.40 -8.27
C ILE A 37 -2.13 11.13 -9.54
N LEU A 38 -1.06 10.67 -10.18
CA LEU A 38 -0.48 11.34 -11.35
C LEU A 38 -1.40 11.34 -12.58
N ARG A 39 -2.37 10.42 -12.65
CA ARG A 39 -3.29 10.27 -13.78
C ARG A 39 -4.70 10.79 -13.47
N THR A 40 -4.92 11.25 -12.24
CA THR A 40 -6.18 11.81 -11.79
C THR A 40 -6.17 13.31 -12.07
N ASP A 41 -7.22 13.81 -12.70
CA ASP A 41 -7.35 15.24 -12.93
C ASP A 41 -7.86 15.89 -11.64
N PHE A 42 -7.05 16.70 -10.97
CA PHE A 42 -7.46 17.36 -9.73
C PHE A 42 -8.18 18.69 -9.95
N TYR A 43 -7.97 19.33 -11.09
CA TYR A 43 -8.41 20.70 -11.34
C TYR A 43 -9.76 20.77 -12.05
N GLY A 44 -10.13 19.72 -12.77
CA GLY A 44 -11.44 19.61 -13.40
C GLY A 44 -11.65 20.63 -14.52
N SER A 45 -12.88 20.76 -14.98
CA SER A 45 -13.23 21.67 -16.07
C SER A 45 -13.21 23.14 -15.62
N ILE A 46 -13.03 24.06 -16.58
CA ILE A 46 -13.12 25.51 -16.34
C ILE A 46 -14.48 25.88 -15.72
N ASP A 47 -15.55 25.16 -16.09
CA ASP A 47 -16.89 25.36 -15.54
C ASP A 47 -16.98 24.99 -14.05
N GLU A 48 -16.29 23.92 -13.61
CA GLU A 48 -16.18 23.56 -12.18
C GLU A 48 -15.41 24.62 -11.39
N GLN A 49 -14.41 25.26 -12.00
CA GLN A 49 -13.60 26.28 -11.35
C GLN A 49 -14.36 27.58 -11.10
N ASN A 50 -15.41 27.86 -11.88
CA ASN A 50 -16.25 29.05 -11.72
C ASN A 50 -17.33 28.91 -10.63
N LEU A 51 -17.54 27.70 -10.10
CA LEU A 51 -18.54 27.47 -9.04
C LEU A 51 -18.11 28.05 -7.69
N PRO A 52 -19.07 28.41 -6.81
CA PRO A 52 -18.81 28.71 -5.42
C PRO A 52 -18.07 27.56 -4.74
N TRP A 53 -17.23 27.87 -3.75
CA TRP A 53 -16.32 26.90 -3.13
C TRP A 53 -17.00 25.59 -2.68
N GLY A 54 -18.21 25.68 -2.10
CA GLY A 54 -18.99 24.51 -1.69
C GLY A 54 -19.43 23.61 -2.85
N GLY A 55 -19.90 24.20 -3.96
CA GLY A 55 -20.27 23.44 -5.17
C GLY A 55 -19.05 22.87 -5.88
N ARG A 56 -17.93 23.61 -5.89
CA ARG A 56 -16.65 23.16 -6.44
C ARG A 56 -16.10 21.96 -5.69
N MET A 57 -16.10 21.98 -4.36
CA MET A 57 -15.58 20.88 -3.55
C MET A 57 -16.42 19.60 -3.72
N GLY A 58 -17.75 19.73 -3.71
CA GLY A 58 -18.67 18.60 -3.91
C GLY A 58 -18.55 17.95 -5.29
N ASN A 59 -18.49 18.75 -6.36
CA ASN A 59 -18.30 18.23 -7.72
C ASN A 59 -16.91 17.59 -7.88
N ARG A 60 -15.87 18.21 -7.30
CA ARG A 60 -14.52 17.64 -7.30
C ARG A 60 -14.49 16.27 -6.62
N ASP A 61 -15.06 16.13 -5.43
CA ASP A 61 -15.07 14.85 -4.71
C ASP A 61 -15.88 13.78 -5.45
N SER A 62 -17.06 14.13 -5.97
CA SER A 62 -17.87 13.20 -6.78
C SER A 62 -17.10 12.71 -8.02
N ARG A 63 -16.44 13.63 -8.72
CA ARG A 63 -15.63 13.33 -9.92
C ARG A 63 -14.41 12.48 -9.58
N LEU A 64 -13.66 12.84 -8.53
CA LEU A 64 -12.50 12.07 -8.07
C LEU A 64 -12.91 10.66 -7.65
N HIS A 65 -14.05 10.52 -6.96
CA HIS A 65 -14.59 9.23 -6.58
C HIS A 65 -14.96 8.41 -7.83
N ALA A 66 -15.70 8.99 -8.77
CA ALA A 66 -16.06 8.33 -10.02
C ALA A 66 -14.82 7.92 -10.84
N GLN A 67 -13.81 8.78 -10.94
CA GLN A 67 -12.55 8.47 -11.60
C GLN A 67 -11.81 7.34 -10.90
N PHE A 68 -11.68 7.38 -9.57
CA PHE A 68 -11.05 6.32 -8.79
C PHE A 68 -11.73 4.96 -9.01
N TRP A 69 -13.07 4.95 -9.08
CA TRP A 69 -13.84 3.74 -9.33
C TRP A 69 -13.90 3.29 -10.79
N SER A 70 -13.41 4.11 -11.72
CA SER A 70 -13.39 3.78 -13.14
C SER A 70 -12.52 2.55 -13.46
N PRO A 71 -12.79 1.86 -14.60
CA PRO A 71 -11.98 0.73 -15.06
C PRO A 71 -10.50 1.09 -15.28
N ARG A 72 -10.20 2.36 -15.56
CA ARG A 72 -8.82 2.86 -15.79
C ARG A 72 -7.88 2.58 -14.64
N PHE A 73 -8.38 2.60 -13.40
CA PHE A 73 -7.59 2.33 -12.19
C PHE A 73 -7.89 0.97 -11.56
N GLN A 74 -8.61 0.09 -12.25
CA GLN A 74 -8.97 -1.23 -11.70
C GLN A 74 -7.73 -2.07 -11.37
N MET A 75 -6.73 -2.08 -12.25
CA MET A 75 -5.48 -2.80 -12.01
C MET A 75 -4.70 -2.21 -10.83
N ALA A 76 -4.52 -0.89 -10.78
CA ALA A 76 -3.83 -0.23 -9.66
C ALA A 76 -4.51 -0.52 -8.32
N ARG A 77 -5.85 -0.47 -8.27
CA ARG A 77 -6.61 -0.82 -7.06
C ARG A 77 -6.47 -2.28 -6.65
N ARG A 78 -6.49 -3.21 -7.61
CA ARG A 78 -6.22 -4.63 -7.35
C ARG A 78 -4.82 -4.83 -6.80
N THR A 79 -3.80 -4.19 -7.39
CA THR A 79 -2.43 -4.25 -6.89
C THR A 79 -2.32 -3.70 -5.47
N ILE A 80 -3.01 -2.61 -5.14
CA ILE A 80 -3.07 -2.07 -3.78
C ILE A 80 -3.72 -3.09 -2.83
N ALA A 81 -4.86 -3.66 -3.20
CA ALA A 81 -5.58 -4.63 -2.37
C ALA A 81 -4.76 -5.91 -2.11
N TYR A 82 -4.21 -6.51 -3.17
CA TYR A 82 -3.35 -7.69 -3.04
C TYR A 82 -2.06 -7.37 -2.29
N GLY A 83 -1.44 -6.23 -2.59
CA GLY A 83 -0.25 -5.76 -1.88
C GLY A 83 -0.52 -5.59 -0.38
N ALA A 84 -1.69 -5.05 0.01
CA ALA A 84 -2.08 -4.91 1.40
C ALA A 84 -2.27 -6.26 2.09
N ILE A 85 -2.97 -7.21 1.44
CA ILE A 85 -3.16 -8.56 1.98
C ILE A 85 -1.81 -9.25 2.21
N VAL A 86 -0.92 -9.20 1.23
CA VAL A 86 0.42 -9.81 1.34
C VAL A 86 1.25 -9.10 2.40
N PHE A 87 1.17 -7.78 2.49
CA PHE A 87 1.89 -6.98 3.49
C PHE A 87 1.45 -7.35 4.91
N PHE A 88 0.14 -7.33 5.20
CA PHE A 88 -0.35 -7.68 6.54
C PHE A 88 -0.11 -9.15 6.87
N GLY A 89 -0.25 -10.05 5.90
CA GLY A 89 0.05 -11.48 6.07
C GLY A 89 1.52 -11.72 6.42
N THR A 90 2.44 -11.15 5.65
CA THR A 90 3.89 -11.30 5.91
C THR A 90 4.35 -10.59 7.17
N PHE A 91 3.77 -9.43 7.49
CA PHE A 91 4.02 -8.75 8.75
C PHE A 91 3.57 -9.60 9.95
N GLY A 92 2.39 -10.21 9.87
CA GLY A 92 1.89 -11.11 10.90
C GLY A 92 2.78 -12.33 11.11
N VAL A 93 3.21 -12.98 10.02
CA VAL A 93 4.14 -14.12 10.08
C VAL A 93 5.49 -13.71 10.69
N MET A 94 6.04 -12.58 10.26
CA MET A 94 7.29 -12.05 10.80
C MET A 94 7.16 -11.74 12.30
N ALA A 95 6.07 -11.10 12.72
CA ALA A 95 5.80 -10.81 14.12
C ALA A 95 5.71 -12.09 14.96
N LEU A 96 5.05 -13.14 14.47
CA LEU A 96 4.98 -14.43 15.15
C LEU A 96 6.36 -15.06 15.33
N ILE A 97 7.19 -15.07 14.28
CA ILE A 97 8.56 -15.60 14.36
C ILE A 97 9.37 -14.83 15.42
N LEU A 98 9.29 -13.50 15.41
CA LEU A 98 10.01 -12.67 16.37
C LEU A 98 9.48 -12.82 17.80
N ILE A 99 8.19 -13.02 18.01
CA ILE A 99 7.63 -13.24 19.36
C ILE A 99 8.09 -14.60 19.92
N VAL A 100 8.09 -15.65 19.09
CA VAL A 100 8.42 -17.01 19.53
C VAL A 100 9.95 -17.21 19.68
N PHE A 101 10.75 -16.59 18.81
CA PHE A 101 12.20 -16.83 18.72
C PHE A 101 13.05 -15.56 18.90
N GLY A 102 12.47 -14.47 19.38
CA GLY A 102 13.15 -13.18 19.60
C GLY A 102 13.74 -13.01 20.98
N HIS A 103 13.85 -14.08 21.77
CA HIS A 103 14.56 -14.03 23.04
C HIS A 103 16.06 -13.82 22.79
N PRO A 104 16.74 -13.01 23.64
CA PRO A 104 18.17 -12.78 23.51
C PRO A 104 18.92 -14.09 23.79
N SER A 105 19.86 -14.44 22.91
CA SER A 105 20.83 -15.52 23.13
C SER A 105 21.99 -15.09 24.02
#